data_AF-A0A7C3L0R3-F1
#
_entry.id   AF-A0A7C3L0R3-F1
#
_cell.length_a   1.000
_cell.length_b   1.000
_cell.length_c   1.000
_cell.angle_alpha   90.00
_cell.angle_beta   90.00
_cell.angle_gamma   90.00
#
_symmetry.space_group_name_H-M   'P 1'
#
loop_
_entity.id
_entity.type
_entity.pdbx_description
1 polymer ?
#
loop_
_entity_poly.entity_id
_entity_poly.type
_entity_poly.pdbx_seq_one_letter_code
_entity_poly.pdbx_strand_id
1 'polypeptide(L)'
;MRPRARSRALVFALLPALAFLPGCGGEKPKPIDVKPSVVRDVPPPLRGTVGAEVTFAGVEPVLVSGIGLVVGLNGTGGKPLPDQIQATMEREMGLRGIGKANSGSGTAIDQRSPRELLRDPNTAVVIVQAAVPPGLPQGAEFDVYVEAVNADSLEGGLLWTTDLQVGPPSTFGAVK
;
A
#
# COMPACT_ATOMS: atom_id res chain seq x y z
N MET A 1 -42.12 63.05 34.79
CA MET A 1 -40.90 63.47 35.52
C MET A 1 -40.76 62.57 36.74
N ARG A 2 -39.55 62.02 36.97
CA ARG A 2 -39.13 61.05 38.03
C ARG A 2 -39.39 59.55 37.73
N PRO A 3 -38.55 58.60 38.21
CA PRO A 3 -37.25 58.29 37.57
C PRO A 3 -36.97 56.77 37.46
N ARG A 4 -35.90 56.44 36.71
CA ARG A 4 -35.29 55.11 36.55
C ARG A 4 -34.53 54.66 37.81
N ALA A 5 -34.60 53.37 38.17
CA ALA A 5 -33.57 52.58 38.85
C ALA A 5 -33.94 51.09 38.76
N ARG A 6 -33.35 50.26 37.89
CA ARG A 6 -32.11 49.46 38.07
C ARG A 6 -32.00 48.72 39.42
N SER A 7 -32.25 47.41 39.41
CA SER A 7 -31.42 46.36 40.06
C SER A 7 -32.04 44.99 39.75
N ARG A 8 -31.47 44.18 38.85
CA ARG A 8 -30.42 43.17 39.08
C ARG A 8 -30.85 41.98 39.96
N ALA A 9 -30.93 40.85 39.28
CA ALA A 9 -30.56 39.49 39.70
C ALA A 9 -31.59 38.66 40.48
N LEU A 10 -31.40 37.35 40.35
CA LEU A 10 -32.11 36.20 40.93
C LEU A 10 -33.46 35.89 40.23
N VAL A 11 -33.73 34.73 39.64
CA VAL A 11 -33.16 33.39 39.80
C VAL A 11 -33.34 32.60 38.49
N PHE A 12 -32.22 32.04 38.05
CA PHE A 12 -32.09 30.96 37.07
C PHE A 12 -32.89 29.74 37.51
N ALA A 13 -33.94 29.35 36.78
CA ALA A 13 -34.58 28.04 36.94
C ALA A 13 -35.36 27.66 35.67
N LEU A 14 -34.65 27.34 34.59
CA LEU A 14 -35.14 26.40 33.57
C LEU A 14 -33.95 25.94 32.72
N LEU A 15 -33.24 24.90 33.17
CA LEU A 15 -32.33 24.13 32.34
C LEU A 15 -33.18 23.26 31.39
N PRO A 16 -33.10 23.42 30.05
CA PRO A 16 -33.67 22.44 29.15
C PRO A 16 -32.70 21.26 29.07
N ALA A 17 -33.10 20.14 29.64
CA ALA A 17 -32.53 18.84 29.35
C ALA A 17 -32.91 18.45 27.91
N LEU A 18 -32.06 18.78 26.93
CA LEU A 18 -32.21 18.28 25.57
C LEU A 18 -30.84 18.11 24.90
N ALA A 19 -30.65 16.92 24.31
CA ALA A 19 -29.57 16.51 23.42
C ALA A 19 -28.29 15.90 24.05
N PHE A 20 -28.43 14.72 24.66
CA PHE A 20 -27.41 13.67 24.52
C PHE A 20 -27.94 12.64 23.51
N LEU A 21 -27.53 12.77 22.26
CA LEU A 21 -27.65 11.71 21.26
C LEU A 21 -26.50 10.72 21.53
N PRO A 22 -26.76 9.46 21.93
CA PRO A 22 -25.71 8.45 21.94
C PRO A 22 -25.33 8.17 20.48
N GLY A 23 -24.15 8.64 20.08
CA GLY A 23 -23.58 8.35 18.78
C GLY A 23 -23.43 6.85 18.59
N CYS A 24 -23.89 6.36 17.44
CA CYS A 24 -23.65 4.99 16.98
C CYS A 24 -22.15 4.74 16.79
N GLY A 25 -21.51 4.20 17.82
CA GLY A 25 -20.24 3.50 17.67
C GLY A 25 -20.51 2.16 17.01
N GLY A 26 -20.51 2.14 15.67
CA GLY A 26 -20.56 0.89 14.90
C GLY A 26 -19.34 0.04 15.21
N GLU A 27 -19.57 -1.20 15.65
CA GLU A 27 -18.52 -2.18 15.90
C GLU A 27 -17.75 -2.43 14.60
N LYS A 28 -16.43 -2.25 14.64
CA LYS A 28 -15.57 -2.50 13.46
C LYS A 28 -15.76 -3.97 13.04
N PRO A 29 -16.10 -4.27 11.78
CA PRO A 29 -16.31 -5.64 11.34
C PRO A 29 -15.06 -6.46 11.63
N LYS A 30 -15.19 -7.49 12.48
CA LYS A 30 -14.11 -8.43 12.77
C LYS A 30 -13.71 -9.11 11.45
N PRO A 31 -12.40 -9.19 11.13
CA PRO A 31 -11.94 -9.99 10.02
C PRO A 31 -12.44 -11.43 10.19
N ILE A 32 -13.24 -11.91 9.24
CA ILE A 32 -13.63 -13.31 9.19
C ILE A 32 -12.36 -14.05 8.80
N ASP A 33 -11.76 -14.75 9.76
CA ASP A 33 -10.66 -15.67 9.50
C ASP A 33 -11.22 -16.88 8.76
N VAL A 34 -11.24 -16.79 7.42
CA VAL A 34 -11.63 -17.87 6.53
C VAL A 34 -10.51 -18.89 6.54
N LYS A 35 -10.47 -19.72 7.58
CA LYS A 35 -9.73 -20.98 7.51
C LYS A 35 -10.44 -21.81 6.44
N PRO A 36 -9.77 -22.24 5.36
CA PRO A 36 -10.38 -23.14 4.40
C PRO A 36 -10.57 -24.49 5.09
N SER A 37 -11.72 -24.66 5.77
CA SER A 37 -12.17 -25.97 6.19
C SER A 37 -12.68 -26.65 4.93
N VAL A 38 -11.93 -27.65 4.46
CA VAL A 38 -12.39 -28.56 3.42
C VAL A 38 -13.44 -29.47 4.06
N VAL A 39 -14.63 -28.92 4.33
CA VAL A 39 -15.82 -29.68 4.69
C VAL A 39 -16.37 -30.24 3.38
N ARG A 40 -15.89 -31.42 3.00
CA ARG A 40 -16.48 -32.13 1.86
C ARG A 40 -17.67 -32.93 2.35
N ASP A 41 -18.84 -32.35 2.18
CA ASP A 41 -20.10 -33.06 2.37
C ASP A 41 -20.33 -33.97 1.13
N VAL A 42 -19.54 -35.05 1.05
CA VAL A 42 -19.61 -36.01 -0.07
C VAL A 42 -20.70 -37.04 0.24
N PRO A 43 -21.72 -37.20 -0.63
CA PRO A 43 -22.70 -38.26 -0.51
C PRO A 43 -22.02 -39.63 -0.36
N PRO A 44 -22.51 -40.53 0.53
CA PRO A 44 -21.91 -41.84 0.75
C PRO A 44 -21.56 -42.65 -0.52
N PRO A 45 -22.34 -42.60 -1.62
CA PRO A 45 -21.99 -43.30 -2.86
C PRO A 45 -20.77 -42.75 -3.60
N LEU A 46 -20.34 -41.53 -3.33
CA LEU A 46 -19.24 -40.84 -4.03
C LEU A 46 -17.93 -40.82 -3.21
N ARG A 47 -17.93 -41.38 -1.99
CA ARG A 47 -16.74 -41.53 -1.16
C ARG A 47 -15.74 -42.50 -1.81
N GLY A 48 -14.44 -42.22 -1.72
CA GLY A 48 -13.41 -43.03 -2.36
C GLY A 48 -13.25 -42.81 -3.87
N THR A 49 -14.02 -41.90 -4.48
CA THR A 49 -13.73 -41.45 -5.85
C THR A 49 -12.56 -40.47 -5.84
N VAL A 50 -11.76 -40.45 -6.92
CA VAL A 50 -10.62 -39.52 -7.05
C VAL A 50 -11.07 -38.08 -6.81
N GLY A 51 -12.21 -37.67 -7.39
CA GLY A 51 -12.75 -36.32 -7.20
C GLY A 51 -13.15 -35.99 -5.76
N ALA A 52 -13.51 -36.98 -4.95
CA ALA A 52 -13.84 -36.80 -3.53
C ALA A 52 -12.58 -36.70 -2.65
N GLU A 53 -11.53 -37.46 -2.98
CA GLU A 53 -10.31 -37.59 -2.16
C GLU A 53 -9.20 -36.58 -2.55
N VAL A 54 -9.23 -36.00 -3.75
CA VAL A 54 -8.17 -35.08 -4.20
C VAL A 54 -8.60 -33.61 -4.18
N THR A 55 -7.65 -32.73 -3.86
CA THR A 55 -7.76 -31.28 -4.07
C THR A 55 -6.72 -30.85 -5.09
N PHE A 56 -7.09 -29.89 -5.94
CA PHE A 56 -6.10 -29.21 -6.76
C PHE A 56 -5.28 -28.27 -5.86
N ALA A 57 -3.98 -28.19 -6.13
CA ALA A 57 -3.07 -27.26 -5.47
C ALA A 57 -2.53 -26.29 -6.53
N GLY A 58 -2.33 -25.02 -6.15
CA GLY A 58 -1.80 -24.00 -7.06
C GLY A 58 -2.79 -23.55 -8.12
N VAL A 59 -4.09 -23.57 -7.80
CA VAL A 59 -5.15 -23.01 -8.67
C VAL A 59 -5.50 -21.58 -8.29
N GLU A 60 -5.02 -21.14 -7.12
CA GLU A 60 -5.21 -19.78 -6.62
C GLU A 60 -4.13 -18.85 -7.21
N PRO A 61 -4.52 -17.64 -7.65
CA PRO A 61 -3.55 -16.61 -8.02
C PRO A 61 -2.66 -16.24 -6.83
N VAL A 62 -1.37 -16.05 -7.09
CA VAL A 62 -0.41 -15.64 -6.06
C VAL A 62 -0.25 -14.13 -6.11
N LEU A 63 -0.62 -13.45 -5.01
CA LEU A 63 -0.41 -12.01 -4.89
C LEU A 63 1.08 -11.73 -4.66
N VAL A 64 1.65 -10.91 -5.53
CA VAL A 64 3.01 -10.41 -5.42
C VAL A 64 3.01 -8.89 -5.37
N SER A 65 3.98 -8.32 -4.66
CA SER A 65 4.15 -6.88 -4.60
C SER A 65 5.60 -6.48 -4.34
N GLY A 66 5.92 -5.24 -4.66
CA GLY A 66 7.26 -4.68 -4.48
C GLY A 66 7.23 -3.16 -4.53
N ILE A 67 8.36 -2.56 -4.18
CA ILE A 67 8.56 -1.11 -4.24
C ILE A 67 9.45 -0.82 -5.44
N GLY A 68 8.99 0.03 -6.34
CA GLY A 68 9.67 0.37 -7.57
C GLY A 68 10.07 1.84 -7.65
N LEU A 69 10.96 2.14 -8.60
CA LEU A 69 11.33 3.51 -8.95
C LEU A 69 10.93 3.79 -10.41
N VAL A 70 10.14 4.84 -10.60
CA VAL A 70 9.84 5.42 -11.90
C VAL A 70 10.73 6.63 -12.12
N VAL A 71 11.34 6.74 -13.30
CA VAL A 71 12.18 7.87 -13.70
C VAL A 71 11.69 8.52 -14.98
N GLY A 72 12.17 9.71 -15.28
CA GLY A 72 11.81 10.43 -16.52
C GLY A 72 10.46 11.14 -16.43
N LEU A 73 10.02 11.46 -15.20
CA LEU A 73 8.82 12.25 -14.97
C LEU A 73 9.07 13.72 -15.30
N ASN A 74 8.02 14.47 -15.59
CA ASN A 74 8.07 15.89 -15.92
C ASN A 74 7.90 16.78 -14.68
N GLY A 75 8.69 16.54 -13.63
CA GLY A 75 8.62 17.31 -12.38
C GLY A 75 7.40 17.03 -11.48
N THR A 76 6.68 15.93 -11.72
CA THR A 76 5.49 15.53 -10.97
C THR A 76 5.78 14.65 -9.74
N GLY A 77 7.04 14.25 -9.57
CA GLY A 77 7.51 13.38 -8.49
C GLY A 77 8.34 14.09 -7.43
N GLY A 78 9.20 13.34 -6.74
CA GLY A 78 10.13 13.86 -5.74
C GLY A 78 9.47 14.36 -4.44
N LYS A 79 8.20 14.03 -4.18
CA LYS A 79 7.53 14.44 -2.93
C LYS A 79 8.12 13.73 -1.71
N PRO A 80 7.92 14.27 -0.50
CA PRO A 80 8.37 13.63 0.73
C PRO A 80 7.84 12.20 0.85
N LEU A 81 8.75 11.27 1.17
CA LEU A 81 8.43 9.87 1.43
C LEU A 81 8.41 9.57 2.93
N PRO A 82 7.66 8.55 3.37
CA PRO A 82 7.85 7.95 4.68
C PRO A 82 9.27 7.37 4.84
N ASP A 83 9.89 7.60 5.99
CA ASP A 83 11.29 7.22 6.27
C ASP A 83 11.58 5.74 6.02
N GLN A 84 10.62 4.85 6.31
CA GLN A 84 10.78 3.41 6.10
C GLN A 84 10.92 3.03 4.61
N ILE A 85 10.07 3.61 3.76
CA ILE A 85 10.10 3.37 2.30
C ILE A 85 11.38 3.96 1.74
N GLN A 86 11.75 5.17 2.18
CA GLN A 86 12.99 5.81 1.76
C GLN A 86 14.23 4.97 2.12
N ALA A 87 14.33 4.47 3.35
CA ALA A 87 15.46 3.64 3.77
C ALA A 87 15.54 2.31 2.98
N THR A 88 14.39 1.72 2.67
CA THR A 88 14.30 0.51 1.83
C THR A 88 14.86 0.78 0.44
N MET A 89 14.37 1.84 -0.20
CA MET A 89 14.80 2.23 -1.55
C MET A 89 16.27 2.64 -1.60
N GLU A 90 16.78 3.38 -0.60
CA GLU A 90 18.20 3.74 -0.52
C GLU A 90 19.09 2.49 -0.46
N ARG A 91 18.67 1.47 0.28
CA ARG A 91 19.37 0.18 0.35
C ARG A 91 19.33 -0.57 -0.98
N GLU A 92 18.16 -0.70 -1.59
CA GLU A 92 18.01 -1.41 -2.87
C GLU A 92 18.80 -0.75 -4.00
N MET A 93 18.76 0.58 -4.08
CA MET A 93 19.59 1.35 -5.01
C MET A 93 21.08 1.10 -4.76
N GLY A 94 21.52 1.11 -3.49
CA GLY A 94 22.90 0.79 -3.12
C GLY A 94 23.32 -0.62 -3.54
N LEU A 95 22.45 -1.62 -3.36
CA LEU A 95 22.69 -3.00 -3.76
C LEU A 95 22.80 -3.17 -5.28
N ARG A 96 22.06 -2.35 -6.04
CA ARG A 96 22.09 -2.32 -7.50
C ARG A 96 23.22 -1.46 -8.07
N GLY A 97 24.12 -0.98 -7.21
CA GLY A 97 25.27 -0.18 -7.62
C GLY A 97 24.93 1.27 -7.97
N ILE A 98 23.73 1.76 -7.65
CA ILE A 98 23.39 3.17 -7.80
C ILE A 98 24.02 3.91 -6.61
N GLY A 99 25.13 4.59 -6.86
CA GLY A 99 25.83 5.37 -5.85
C GLY A 99 27.04 6.11 -6.42
N LYS A 100 27.53 7.09 -5.66
CA LYS A 100 28.61 8.00 -6.07
C LYS A 100 29.89 7.29 -6.54
N ALA A 101 30.13 6.06 -6.08
CA ALA A 101 31.33 5.28 -6.38
C ALA A 101 31.25 4.42 -7.65
N ASN A 102 30.04 4.05 -8.10
CA ASN A 102 29.82 3.07 -9.17
C ASN A 102 29.16 3.70 -10.42
N SER A 103 29.26 5.02 -10.49
CA SER A 103 28.66 5.81 -11.55
C SER A 103 29.44 5.63 -12.86
N GLY A 104 28.94 4.77 -13.73
CA GLY A 104 29.45 4.61 -15.09
C GLY A 104 29.25 5.92 -15.86
N SER A 105 30.37 6.46 -16.35
CA SER A 105 30.44 7.70 -17.13
C SER A 105 29.40 7.74 -18.25
N GLY A 106 28.47 8.70 -18.19
CA GLY A 106 27.61 9.08 -19.34
C GLY A 106 26.10 8.83 -19.22
N THR A 107 25.57 8.44 -18.06
CA THR A 107 24.10 8.32 -17.86
C THR A 107 23.54 9.46 -17.02
N ALA A 108 22.26 9.83 -17.17
CA ALA A 108 21.61 10.96 -16.45
C ALA A 108 21.55 10.82 -14.90
N ILE A 109 22.16 9.75 -14.39
CA ILE A 109 22.20 9.31 -13.00
C ILE A 109 23.61 9.57 -12.42
N ASP A 110 24.50 10.14 -13.24
CA ASP A 110 25.92 10.26 -12.93
C ASP A 110 26.12 11.03 -11.61
N GLN A 111 26.83 10.41 -10.66
CA GLN A 111 27.31 11.00 -9.41
C GLN A 111 26.25 11.40 -8.36
N ARG A 112 24.99 10.99 -8.51
CA ARG A 112 23.96 11.28 -7.50
C ARG A 112 23.89 10.21 -6.42
N SER A 113 23.68 10.62 -5.17
CA SER A 113 23.36 9.65 -4.11
C SER A 113 21.93 9.11 -4.28
N PRO A 114 21.63 7.88 -3.83
CA PRO A 114 20.26 7.36 -3.83
C PRO A 114 19.24 8.31 -3.19
N ARG A 115 19.64 8.99 -2.12
CA ARG A 115 18.83 9.99 -1.41
C ARG A 115 18.55 11.23 -2.25
N GLU A 116 19.54 11.71 -3.01
CA GLU A 116 19.35 12.83 -3.94
C GLU A 116 18.40 12.42 -5.07
N LEU A 117 18.54 11.19 -5.59
CA LEU A 117 17.70 10.67 -6.66
C LEU A 117 16.23 10.59 -6.21
N LEU A 118 15.95 10.02 -5.04
CA LEU A 118 14.59 9.88 -4.49
C LEU A 118 13.87 11.21 -4.25
N ARG A 119 14.61 12.31 -4.15
CA ARG A 119 14.09 13.67 -3.97
C ARG A 119 14.02 14.45 -5.28
N ASP A 120 14.49 13.88 -6.39
CA ASP A 120 14.45 14.51 -7.70
C ASP A 120 12.98 14.55 -8.19
N PRO A 121 12.46 15.73 -8.58
CA PRO A 121 11.11 15.88 -9.14
C PRO A 121 10.83 14.99 -10.36
N ASN A 122 11.87 14.53 -11.06
CA ASN A 122 11.75 13.66 -12.23
C ASN A 122 11.70 12.16 -11.88
N THR A 123 11.62 11.83 -10.59
CA THR A 123 11.54 10.44 -10.11
C THR A 123 10.39 10.26 -9.12
N ALA A 124 9.83 9.06 -9.10
CA ALA A 124 8.81 8.68 -8.14
C ALA A 124 9.01 7.25 -7.66
N VAL A 125 8.74 7.03 -6.38
CA VAL A 125 8.59 5.71 -5.80
C VAL A 125 7.15 5.26 -5.97
N VAL A 126 7.00 4.02 -6.38
CA VAL A 126 5.71 3.39 -6.62
C VAL A 126 5.60 2.08 -5.86
N ILE A 127 4.38 1.70 -5.50
CA ILE A 127 4.07 0.35 -5.06
C ILE A 127 3.55 -0.40 -6.27
N VAL A 128 4.16 -1.53 -6.57
CA VAL A 128 3.75 -2.42 -7.67
C VAL A 128 3.09 -3.64 -7.06
N GLN A 129 1.91 -3.99 -7.55
CA GLN A 129 1.14 -5.15 -7.10
C GLN A 129 0.66 -5.94 -8.31
N ALA A 130 0.64 -7.25 -8.20
CA ALA A 130 0.12 -8.10 -9.26
C ALA A 130 -0.41 -9.42 -8.70
N ALA A 131 -1.36 -10.01 -9.41
CA ALA A 131 -1.84 -11.36 -9.16
C ALA A 131 -1.29 -12.28 -10.24
N VAL A 132 -0.30 -13.10 -9.90
CA VAL A 132 0.29 -14.06 -10.84
C VAL A 132 -0.73 -15.18 -11.06
N PRO A 133 -1.23 -15.40 -12.28
CA PRO A 133 -2.19 -16.44 -12.55
C PRO A 133 -1.56 -17.83 -12.39
N PRO A 134 -2.36 -18.84 -11.98
CA PRO A 134 -1.87 -20.20 -11.82
C PRO A 134 -1.43 -20.78 -13.18
N GLY A 135 -0.30 -21.48 -13.19
CA GLY A 135 0.22 -22.13 -14.40
C GLY A 135 0.93 -21.22 -15.41
N LEU A 136 1.24 -19.97 -15.04
CA LEU A 136 2.01 -19.06 -15.89
C LEU A 136 3.44 -19.59 -16.11
N PRO A 137 3.91 -19.77 -17.36
CA PRO A 137 5.25 -20.28 -17.62
C PRO A 137 6.33 -19.21 -17.34
N GLN A 138 7.57 -19.66 -17.16
CA GLN A 138 8.69 -18.75 -16.97
C GLN A 138 8.86 -17.81 -18.19
N GLY A 139 9.00 -16.52 -17.92
CA GLY A 139 9.21 -15.49 -18.95
C GLY A 139 7.91 -15.00 -19.61
N ALA A 140 6.74 -15.53 -19.23
CA ALA A 140 5.48 -14.94 -19.66
C ALA A 140 5.20 -13.62 -18.96
N GLU A 141 4.49 -12.76 -19.68
CA GLU A 141 4.08 -11.44 -19.22
C GLU A 141 2.73 -11.53 -18.50
N PHE A 142 2.53 -10.64 -17.54
CA PHE A 142 1.29 -10.50 -16.79
C PHE A 142 1.09 -9.04 -16.39
N ASP A 143 -0.17 -8.67 -16.16
CA ASP A 143 -0.53 -7.30 -15.81
C ASP A 143 -0.13 -6.96 -14.38
N VAL A 144 0.28 -5.70 -14.20
CA VAL A 144 0.65 -5.14 -12.90
C VAL A 144 -0.16 -3.88 -12.62
N TYR A 145 -0.52 -3.70 -11.37
CA TYR A 145 -1.09 -2.47 -10.82
C TYR A 145 0.02 -1.64 -10.19
N VAL A 146 0.10 -0.36 -10.56
CA VAL A 146 1.14 0.56 -10.09
C VAL A 146 0.47 1.75 -9.41
N GLU A 147 0.87 2.01 -8.18
CA GLU A 147 0.36 3.12 -7.36
C GLU A 147 1.51 4.07 -7.00
N ALA A 148 1.31 5.37 -7.26
CA ALA A 148 2.29 6.39 -6.91
C ALA A 148 2.28 6.68 -5.40
N VAL A 149 3.43 6.59 -4.76
CA VAL A 149 3.59 6.94 -3.32
C VAL A 149 3.88 8.42 -3.15
N ASN A 150 4.70 9.00 -4.03
CA ASN A 150 5.22 10.35 -3.88
C ASN A 150 5.20 11.17 -5.19
N ALA A 151 4.19 10.96 -6.03
CA ALA A 151 4.00 11.72 -7.26
C ALA A 151 2.52 12.05 -7.53
N ASP A 152 2.28 13.12 -8.28
CA ASP A 152 0.94 13.48 -8.78
C ASP A 152 0.56 12.73 -10.06
N SER A 153 1.55 12.46 -10.92
CA SER A 153 1.36 11.77 -12.19
C SER A 153 2.60 10.94 -12.52
N LEU A 154 2.36 9.76 -13.09
CA LEU A 154 3.38 8.84 -13.59
C LEU A 154 3.54 8.91 -15.13
N GLU A 155 2.84 9.84 -15.78
CA GLU A 155 2.85 9.95 -17.24
C GLU A 155 4.25 10.24 -17.80
N GLY A 156 4.61 9.50 -18.85
CA GLY A 156 5.92 9.60 -19.51
C GLY A 156 7.08 8.95 -18.73
N GLY A 157 6.81 8.43 -17.53
CA GLY A 157 7.80 7.75 -16.72
C GLY A 157 8.11 6.34 -17.19
N LEU A 158 9.33 5.89 -16.96
CA LEU A 158 9.76 4.50 -17.12
C LEU A 158 9.94 3.87 -15.75
N LEU A 159 9.21 2.78 -15.49
CA LEU A 159 9.44 1.94 -14.33
C LEU A 159 10.74 1.16 -14.51
N TRP A 160 11.67 1.32 -13.58
CA TRP A 160 12.87 0.49 -13.52
C TRP A 160 12.56 -0.90 -13.00
N THR A 161 13.49 -1.82 -13.25
CA THR A 161 13.45 -3.19 -12.74
C THR A 161 12.99 -3.20 -11.29
N THR A 162 11.96 -3.95 -10.96
CA THR A 162 11.35 -3.97 -9.63
C THR A 162 11.22 -5.42 -9.19
N ASP A 163 11.77 -5.75 -8.02
CA ASP A 163 11.69 -7.10 -7.49
C ASP A 163 10.36 -7.26 -6.76
N LEU A 164 9.56 -8.24 -7.18
CA LEU A 164 8.26 -8.54 -6.57
C LEU A 164 8.39 -9.74 -5.64
N GLN A 165 7.82 -9.62 -4.44
CA GLN A 165 7.81 -10.66 -3.41
C GLN A 165 6.38 -11.12 -3.14
N VAL A 166 6.22 -12.36 -2.70
CA VAL A 166 4.90 -12.92 -2.37
C VAL A 166 4.34 -12.22 -1.12
N GLY A 167 3.10 -11.74 -1.21
CA GLY A 167 2.40 -11.05 -0.14
C GLY A 167 2.30 -9.52 -0.33
N PRO A 168 1.91 -8.77 0.72
CA PRO A 168 1.83 -7.31 0.68
C PRO A 168 3.23 -6.66 0.65
N PRO A 169 3.34 -5.41 0.18
CA PRO A 169 4.65 -4.77 -0.02
C PRO A 169 5.33 -4.62 1.33
N SER A 170 6.48 -5.29 1.49
CA SER A 170 7.24 -5.24 2.72
C SER A 170 8.22 -4.07 2.67
N THR A 171 8.17 -3.20 3.67
CA THR A 171 9.21 -2.19 3.88
C THR A 171 10.28 -2.76 4.81
N PHE A 172 11.51 -2.32 4.64
CA PHE A 172 12.60 -2.70 5.53
C PHE A 172 12.27 -2.28 6.97
N GLY A 173 12.17 -3.28 7.87
CA GLY A 173 11.83 -3.07 9.28
C GLY A 173 10.35 -3.18 9.63
N ALA A 174 9.47 -3.47 8.65
CA ALA A 174 8.10 -3.87 8.96
C ALA A 174 8.12 -5.24 9.65
N VAL A 175 7.78 -5.25 10.95
CA VAL A 175 7.58 -6.49 11.70
C VAL A 175 6.30 -7.15 11.17
N LYS A 176 6.43 -8.39 10.70
CA LYS A 176 5.32 -9.23 10.24
C LYS A 176 4.44 -9.69 11.40
#